data_AF-A0AA37WDE5-F1
#
_entry.id   AF-A0AA37WDE5-F1
#
_cell.length_a   1.000
_cell.length_b   1.000
_cell.length_c   1.000
_cell.angle_alpha   90.00
_cell.angle_beta   90.00
_cell.angle_gamma   90.00
#
_symmetry.space_group_name_H-M   'P 1'
#
loop_
_entity.id
_entity.type
_entity.pdbx_description
1 polymer ?
#
loop_
_entity_poly.entity_id
_entity_poly.type
_entity_poly.pdbx_seq_one_letter_code
_entity_poly.pdbx_strand_id
1 'polypeptide(L)'
;MNNGIKLWDIVHYLGVILLFIAITIGLLFITKGNLAMSIGGGVLISAVFVGLVEWLKSLKTANEFQDKKRLKEYIVLLGAYGVAFLLTFPIVLHFLNVNIGARNEIKNALIDGGTYLKNMVSAYEVHVEDLGEQFDTEIKVALQRSPSDKKAFIKKYKLNGIKESSIDVFVNSMKTKLLSELASVRSVYDDQTLALKKAADSFNPLAVPSLYHDMQIKSAQLRDELTRLSKSTIRGNESPFVYMEKDNNLGDISDPRALFPLTDWLYTILAIGLLHFMLLSSYIFENRAANTLVDSQGGRETGFRM
;
A
#
# COMPACT_ATOMS: atom_id res chain seq x y z
N MET A 1 -7.00 38.30 -30.65
CA MET A 1 -7.95 37.18 -30.79
C MET A 1 -8.12 36.56 -29.41
N ASN A 2 -9.36 36.36 -28.96
CA ASN A 2 -9.59 35.68 -27.68
C ASN A 2 -9.09 34.24 -27.81
N ASN A 3 -7.91 33.98 -27.24
CA ASN A 3 -7.38 32.63 -27.04
C ASN A 3 -8.19 31.96 -25.92
N GLY A 4 -9.49 31.74 -26.17
CA GLY A 4 -10.33 30.96 -25.27
C GLY A 4 -9.81 29.53 -25.17
N ILE A 5 -9.98 28.92 -24.00
CA ILE A 5 -9.65 27.52 -23.77
C ILE A 5 -10.49 26.68 -24.75
N LYS A 6 -9.84 25.88 -25.61
CA LYS A 6 -10.55 24.99 -26.54
C LYS A 6 -11.07 23.77 -25.79
N LEU A 7 -12.16 23.16 -26.27
CA LEU A 7 -12.69 21.91 -25.69
C LEU A 7 -11.61 20.84 -25.53
N TRP A 8 -10.72 20.72 -26.52
CA TRP A 8 -9.64 19.72 -26.51
C TRP A 8 -8.51 20.03 -25.52
N ASP A 9 -8.32 21.29 -25.13
CA ASP A 9 -7.44 21.62 -24.02
C ASP A 9 -8.04 21.13 -22.69
N ILE A 10 -9.36 21.24 -22.51
CA ILE A 10 -10.06 20.71 -21.32
C ILE A 10 -9.90 19.19 -21.24
N VAL A 11 -10.13 18.47 -22.36
CA VAL A 11 -9.96 17.01 -22.42
C VAL A 11 -8.52 16.60 -22.10
N HIS A 12 -7.53 17.34 -22.62
CA HIS A 12 -6.13 17.14 -22.28
C HIS A 12 -5.85 17.28 -20.78
N TYR A 13 -6.28 18.38 -20.15
CA TYR A 13 -6.04 18.59 -18.72
C TYR A 13 -6.77 17.58 -17.84
N LEU A 14 -7.97 17.12 -18.23
CA LEU A 14 -8.63 15.98 -17.57
C LEU A 14 -7.80 14.71 -17.69
N GLY A 15 -7.23 14.43 -18.87
CA GLY A 15 -6.30 13.31 -19.08
C GLY A 15 -5.07 13.40 -18.20
N VAL A 16 -4.49 14.60 -18.03
CA VAL A 16 -3.34 14.85 -17.15
C VAL A 16 -3.68 14.60 -15.68
N ILE A 17 -4.86 15.01 -15.23
CA ILE A 17 -5.34 14.74 -13.86
C ILE A 17 -5.52 13.24 -13.64
N LEU A 18 -6.13 12.53 -14.60
CA LEU A 18 -6.30 11.06 -14.51
C LEU A 18 -4.95 10.34 -14.51
N LEU A 19 -4.00 10.77 -15.35
CA LEU A 19 -2.64 10.24 -15.35
C LEU A 19 -1.96 10.48 -14.00
N PHE A 20 -2.06 11.70 -13.46
CA PHE A 20 -1.50 12.05 -12.15
C PHE A 20 -2.04 11.13 -11.05
N ILE A 21 -3.36 10.90 -11.01
CA ILE A 21 -4.00 10.00 -10.04
C ILE A 21 -3.50 8.57 -10.22
N ALA A 22 -3.51 8.04 -11.45
CA ALA A 22 -3.09 6.67 -11.75
C ALA A 22 -1.62 6.44 -11.38
N ILE A 23 -0.73 7.36 -11.75
CA ILE A 23 0.69 7.28 -11.42
C ILE A 23 0.91 7.40 -9.91
N THR A 24 0.25 8.36 -9.24
CA THR A 24 0.41 8.55 -7.80
C THR A 24 -0.03 7.32 -7.02
N ILE A 25 -1.20 6.76 -7.34
CA ILE A 25 -1.69 5.56 -6.66
C ILE A 25 -0.82 4.35 -7.01
N GLY A 26 -0.45 4.16 -8.29
CA GLY A 26 0.44 3.08 -8.70
C GLY A 26 1.80 3.14 -7.98
N LEU A 27 2.40 4.32 -7.90
CA LEU A 27 3.64 4.55 -7.14
C LEU A 27 3.44 4.33 -5.64
N LEU A 28 2.26 4.61 -5.09
CA LEU A 28 2.02 4.44 -3.66
C LEU A 28 2.08 2.96 -3.25
N PHE A 29 1.63 2.05 -4.11
CA PHE A 29 1.80 0.61 -3.89
C PHE A 29 3.27 0.17 -4.09
N ILE A 30 3.93 0.65 -5.14
CA ILE A 30 5.36 0.33 -5.40
C ILE A 30 6.28 0.83 -4.27
N THR A 31 5.99 2.02 -3.73
CA THR A 31 6.77 2.66 -2.67
C THR A 31 6.27 2.33 -1.26
N LYS A 32 5.41 1.31 -1.14
CA LYS A 32 4.92 0.78 0.14
C LYS A 32 4.26 1.84 1.04
N GLY A 33 3.54 2.79 0.44
CA GLY A 33 2.83 3.85 1.15
C GLY A 33 3.59 5.16 1.32
N ASN A 34 4.76 5.34 0.70
CA ASN A 34 5.46 6.62 0.76
C ASN A 34 4.76 7.71 -0.09
N LEU A 35 3.92 8.50 0.57
CA LEU A 35 3.11 9.53 -0.07
C LEU A 35 3.95 10.63 -0.75
N ALA A 36 5.05 11.06 -0.11
CA ALA A 36 5.89 12.13 -0.64
C ALA A 36 6.58 11.73 -1.94
N MET A 37 7.17 10.52 -1.98
CA MET A 37 7.79 9.99 -3.20
C MET A 37 6.75 9.77 -4.31
N SER A 38 5.57 9.27 -3.96
CA SER A 38 4.52 8.96 -4.92
C SER A 38 3.93 10.22 -5.56
N ILE A 39 3.62 11.25 -4.75
CA ILE A 39 3.16 12.54 -5.26
C ILE A 39 4.26 13.21 -6.08
N GLY A 40 5.50 13.24 -5.58
CA GLY A 40 6.62 13.83 -6.29
C GLY A 40 6.85 13.19 -7.67
N GLY A 41 6.83 11.86 -7.73
CA GLY A 41 6.93 11.11 -8.98
C GLY A 41 5.73 11.36 -9.91
N GLY A 42 4.52 11.39 -9.37
CA GLY A 42 3.29 11.74 -10.11
C GLY A 42 3.37 13.12 -10.76
N VAL A 43 3.77 14.14 -10.01
CA VAL A 43 3.92 15.51 -10.53
C VAL A 43 4.97 15.56 -11.63
N LEU A 44 6.15 14.96 -11.40
CA LEU A 44 7.25 14.94 -12.37
C LEU A 44 6.82 14.29 -13.69
N ILE A 45 6.22 13.10 -13.61
CA ILE A 45 5.78 12.35 -14.78
C ILE A 45 4.69 13.12 -15.54
N SER A 46 3.68 13.63 -14.84
CA SER A 46 2.61 14.42 -15.48
C SER A 46 3.15 15.68 -16.16
N ALA A 47 4.11 16.37 -15.54
CA ALA A 47 4.77 17.54 -16.13
C ALA A 47 5.52 17.20 -17.43
N VAL A 48 6.18 16.03 -17.49
CA VAL A 48 6.82 15.54 -18.71
C VAL A 48 5.79 15.35 -19.83
N PHE A 49 4.65 14.72 -19.55
CA PHE A 49 3.60 14.53 -20.56
C PHE A 49 3.00 15.86 -21.04
N VAL A 50 2.74 16.81 -20.14
CA VAL A 50 2.30 18.16 -20.51
C VAL A 50 3.33 18.84 -21.41
N GLY A 51 4.60 18.83 -21.02
CA GLY A 51 5.69 19.43 -21.78
C GLY A 51 5.85 18.81 -23.18
N LEU A 52 5.71 17.48 -23.30
CA LEU A 52 5.75 16.79 -24.58
C LEU A 52 4.59 17.19 -25.49
N VAL A 53 3.37 17.27 -24.96
CA VAL A 53 2.18 17.64 -25.74
C VAL A 53 2.25 19.10 -26.19
N GLU A 54 2.66 20.02 -25.32
CA GLU A 54 2.87 21.42 -25.68
C GLU A 54 4.00 21.60 -26.70
N TRP A 55 5.08 20.81 -26.59
CA TRP A 55 6.13 20.81 -27.60
C TRP A 55 5.63 20.30 -28.96
N LEU A 56 4.82 19.24 -28.97
CA LEU A 56 4.17 18.73 -30.18
C LEU A 56 3.23 19.77 -30.81
N LYS A 57 2.41 20.46 -30.00
CA LYS A 57 1.56 21.57 -30.46
C LYS A 57 2.40 22.67 -31.10
N SER A 58 3.45 23.12 -30.42
CA SER A 58 4.36 24.16 -30.92
C SER A 58 5.02 23.78 -32.25
N LEU A 59 5.42 22.51 -32.42
CA LEU A 59 5.98 22.02 -33.68
C LEU A 59 4.94 21.98 -34.81
N LYS A 60 3.69 21.62 -34.50
CA LYS A 60 2.59 21.52 -35.46
C LYS A 60 2.12 22.89 -35.96
N THR A 61 2.12 23.91 -35.10
CA THR A 61 1.66 25.28 -35.41
C THR A 61 2.75 26.20 -35.95
N ALA A 62 4.00 25.74 -36.08
CA ALA A 62 5.11 26.58 -36.54
C ALA A 62 4.97 26.93 -38.03
N ASN A 63 4.86 28.21 -38.40
CA ASN A 63 4.68 28.65 -39.80
C ASN A 63 5.91 28.44 -40.69
N GLU A 64 7.10 28.25 -40.10
CA GLU A 64 8.37 28.17 -40.83
C GLU A 64 8.93 26.75 -40.88
N PHE A 65 9.52 26.38 -42.02
CA PHE A 65 10.20 25.09 -42.25
C PHE A 65 9.35 23.85 -41.91
N GLN A 66 8.10 23.84 -42.38
CA GLN A 66 7.11 22.78 -42.12
C GLN A 66 7.65 21.35 -42.34
N ASP A 67 8.40 21.09 -43.41
CA ASP A 67 8.93 19.74 -43.68
C ASP A 67 9.96 19.29 -42.63
N LYS A 68 10.87 20.18 -42.21
CA LYS A 68 11.85 19.88 -41.15
C LYS A 68 11.18 19.77 -39.78
N LYS A 69 10.10 20.51 -39.55
CA LYS A 69 9.33 20.47 -38.30
C LYS A 69 8.47 19.21 -38.19
N ARG A 70 7.94 18.68 -39.29
CA ARG A 70 7.26 17.37 -39.34
C ARG A 70 8.16 16.22 -38.89
N LEU A 71 9.41 16.19 -39.36
CA LEU A 71 10.36 15.17 -38.90
C LEU A 71 10.59 15.27 -37.38
N LYS A 72 10.76 16.49 -36.84
CA LYS A 72 10.91 16.70 -35.40
C LYS A 72 9.65 16.30 -34.62
N GLU A 73 8.47 16.61 -35.14
CA GLU A 73 7.17 16.21 -34.57
C GLU A 73 7.09 14.69 -34.43
N TYR A 74 7.45 13.93 -35.47
CA TYR A 74 7.49 12.46 -35.39
C TYR A 74 8.54 11.93 -34.41
N ILE A 75 9.72 12.56 -34.34
CA ILE A 75 10.76 12.18 -33.37
C ILE A 75 10.26 12.40 -31.93
N VAL A 76 9.58 13.52 -31.65
CA VAL A 76 9.02 13.78 -30.32
C VAL A 76 7.87 12.82 -30.02
N LEU A 77 6.99 12.56 -30.98
CA LEU A 77 5.81 11.71 -30.78
C LEU A 77 6.18 10.22 -30.62
N LEU A 78 6.97 9.66 -31.53
CA LEU A 78 7.32 8.24 -31.48
C LEU A 78 8.50 7.97 -30.55
N GLY A 79 9.47 8.89 -30.50
CA GLY A 79 10.65 8.77 -29.65
C GLY A 79 10.35 9.18 -28.22
N ALA A 80 10.29 10.49 -27.95
CA ALA A 80 10.22 11.00 -26.58
C ALA A 80 8.94 10.58 -25.85
N TYR A 81 7.77 10.72 -26.49
CA TYR A 81 6.49 10.31 -25.91
C TYR A 81 6.37 8.78 -25.85
N GLY A 82 6.82 8.05 -26.87
CA GLY A 82 6.86 6.58 -26.83
C GLY A 82 7.72 6.03 -25.69
N VAL A 83 8.89 6.62 -25.43
CA VAL A 83 9.74 6.26 -24.29
C VAL A 83 9.07 6.62 -22.96
N ALA A 84 8.50 7.81 -22.83
CA ALA A 84 7.76 8.20 -21.63
C ALA A 84 6.59 7.26 -21.34
N PHE A 85 5.87 6.82 -22.39
CA PHE A 85 4.83 5.81 -22.30
C PHE A 85 5.38 4.47 -21.78
N LEU A 86 6.45 3.94 -22.38
CA LEU A 86 7.02 2.65 -21.95
C LEU A 86 7.51 2.67 -20.49
N LEU A 87 8.06 3.80 -20.03
CA LEU A 87 8.51 3.96 -18.64
C LEU A 87 7.34 4.06 -17.65
N THR A 88 6.23 4.66 -18.05
CA THR A 88 5.06 4.86 -17.19
C THR A 88 4.06 3.72 -17.24
N PHE A 89 4.07 2.93 -18.31
CA PHE A 89 3.16 1.82 -18.53
C PHE A 89 3.10 0.83 -17.35
N PRO A 90 4.23 0.34 -16.78
CA PRO A 90 4.19 -0.57 -15.64
C PRO A 90 3.49 0.04 -14.41
N ILE A 91 3.61 1.35 -14.20
CA ILE A 91 3.04 2.05 -13.04
C ILE A 91 1.51 2.17 -13.21
N VAL A 92 1.05 2.61 -14.38
CA VAL A 92 -0.39 2.73 -14.69
C VAL A 92 -1.05 1.34 -14.68
N LEU A 93 -0.37 0.35 -15.24
CA LEU A 93 -0.81 -1.04 -15.21
C LEU A 93 -0.93 -1.56 -13.77
N HIS A 94 0.06 -1.27 -12.92
CA HIS A 94 0.01 -1.63 -11.51
C HIS A 94 -1.18 -1.00 -10.80
N PHE A 95 -1.46 0.28 -11.07
CA PHE A 95 -2.66 0.94 -10.57
C PHE A 95 -3.95 0.19 -10.94
N LEU A 96 -4.11 -0.20 -12.21
CA LEU A 96 -5.28 -0.96 -12.66
C LEU A 96 -5.36 -2.33 -12.00
N ASN A 97 -4.24 -3.06 -11.96
CA ASN A 97 -4.18 -4.39 -11.34
C ASN A 97 -4.58 -4.36 -9.87
N VAL A 98 -4.07 -3.40 -9.11
CA VAL A 98 -4.35 -3.31 -7.67
C VAL A 98 -5.77 -2.83 -7.39
N ASN A 99 -6.28 -1.86 -8.15
CA ASN A 99 -7.60 -1.26 -7.88
C ASN A 99 -8.77 -2.05 -8.47
N ILE A 100 -8.51 -2.91 -9.46
CA ILE A 100 -9.54 -3.68 -10.16
C ILE A 100 -9.32 -5.18 -9.93
N GLY A 101 -8.16 -5.72 -10.34
CA GLY A 101 -7.89 -7.16 -10.31
C GLY A 101 -7.69 -7.74 -8.91
N ALA A 102 -6.71 -7.23 -8.17
CA ALA A 102 -6.29 -7.71 -6.86
C ALA A 102 -7.07 -7.10 -5.70
N ARG A 103 -8.05 -6.22 -5.97
CA ARG A 103 -8.75 -5.44 -4.93
C ARG A 103 -9.33 -6.34 -3.83
N ASN A 104 -10.04 -7.41 -4.22
CA ASN A 104 -10.67 -8.30 -3.26
C ASN A 104 -9.65 -9.14 -2.48
N GLU A 105 -8.56 -9.57 -3.14
CA GLU A 105 -7.47 -10.30 -2.49
C GLU A 105 -6.80 -9.43 -1.42
N ILE A 106 -6.52 -8.16 -1.72
CA ILE A 106 -5.95 -7.20 -0.78
C ILE A 106 -6.91 -6.95 0.39
N LYS A 107 -8.21 -6.77 0.13
CA LYS A 107 -9.23 -6.62 1.19
C LYS A 107 -9.25 -7.84 2.12
N ASN A 108 -9.24 -9.04 1.55
CA ASN A 108 -9.23 -10.27 2.32
C ASN A 108 -7.95 -10.39 3.15
N ALA A 109 -6.79 -10.07 2.57
CA ALA A 109 -5.53 -10.10 3.31
C ALA A 109 -5.51 -9.13 4.50
N LEU A 110 -6.10 -7.94 4.36
CA LEU A 110 -6.25 -6.98 5.46
C LEU A 110 -7.17 -7.51 6.57
N ILE A 111 -8.29 -8.15 6.20
CA ILE A 111 -9.23 -8.78 7.15
C ILE A 111 -8.56 -9.95 7.87
N ASP A 112 -7.87 -10.82 7.11
CA ASP A 112 -7.17 -11.98 7.62
C ASP A 112 -6.06 -11.58 8.58
N GLY A 113 -5.28 -10.55 8.25
CA GLY A 113 -4.24 -10.06 9.14
C GLY A 113 -4.79 -9.35 10.38
N GLY A 114 -5.93 -8.65 10.29
CA GLY A 114 -6.62 -8.17 11.49
C GLY A 114 -7.13 -9.31 12.38
N THR A 115 -7.61 -10.39 11.78
CA THR A 115 -8.02 -11.61 12.48
C THR A 115 -6.82 -12.32 13.12
N TYR A 116 -5.68 -12.35 12.42
CA TYR A 116 -4.43 -12.90 12.92
C TYR A 116 -3.94 -12.17 14.18
N LEU A 117 -3.94 -10.83 14.18
CA LEU A 117 -3.56 -10.04 15.35
C LEU A 117 -4.48 -10.32 16.56
N LYS A 118 -5.79 -10.41 16.33
CA LYS A 118 -6.76 -10.79 17.38
C LYS A 118 -6.47 -12.18 17.94
N ASN A 119 -6.22 -13.15 17.07
CA ASN A 119 -5.93 -14.51 17.48
C ASN A 119 -4.63 -14.60 18.29
N MET A 120 -3.61 -13.78 17.99
CA MET A 120 -2.39 -13.70 18.81
C MET A 120 -2.67 -13.20 20.22
N VAL A 121 -3.49 -12.15 20.38
CA VAL A 121 -3.89 -11.64 21.69
C VAL A 121 -4.70 -12.68 22.46
N SER A 122 -5.70 -13.31 21.82
CA SER A 122 -6.52 -14.35 22.46
C SER A 122 -5.70 -15.60 22.83
N ALA A 123 -4.74 -16.01 22.00
CA ALA A 123 -3.83 -17.11 22.32
C ALA A 123 -2.99 -16.79 23.57
N TYR A 124 -2.54 -15.54 23.70
CA TYR A 124 -1.83 -15.10 24.89
C TYR A 124 -2.72 -15.05 26.14
N GLU A 125 -3.98 -14.61 26.03
CA GLU A 125 -4.94 -14.65 27.14
C GLU A 125 -5.13 -16.08 27.68
N VAL A 126 -5.34 -17.05 26.77
CA VAL A 126 -5.44 -18.47 27.13
C VAL A 126 -4.15 -18.96 27.79
N HIS A 127 -2.98 -18.59 27.25
CA HIS A 127 -1.69 -18.95 27.83
C HIS A 127 -1.52 -18.42 29.26
N VAL A 128 -1.96 -17.20 29.56
CA VAL A 128 -1.91 -16.63 30.92
C VAL A 128 -2.82 -17.42 31.88
N GLU A 129 -4.00 -17.83 31.43
CA GLU A 129 -4.90 -18.65 32.23
C GLU A 129 -4.31 -20.03 32.52
N ASP A 130 -3.83 -20.74 31.49
CA ASP A 130 -3.18 -22.04 31.59
C ASP A 130 -1.95 -21.99 32.51
N LEU A 131 -1.11 -20.96 32.36
CA LEU A 131 0.07 -20.77 33.22
C LEU A 131 -0.33 -20.69 34.69
N GLY A 132 -1.39 -19.93 35.01
CA GLY A 132 -1.81 -19.78 36.39
C GLY A 132 -2.50 -21.03 36.94
N GLU A 133 -3.29 -21.77 36.15
CA GLU A 133 -3.87 -23.05 36.56
C GLU A 133 -2.81 -24.13 36.80
N GLN A 134 -1.83 -24.22 35.91
CA GLN A 134 -0.72 -25.17 36.07
C GLN A 134 0.13 -24.81 37.29
N PHE A 135 0.42 -23.52 37.50
CA PHE A 135 1.18 -23.08 38.66
C PHE A 135 0.43 -23.32 39.98
N ASP A 136 -0.89 -23.08 40.02
CA ASP A 136 -1.77 -23.39 41.15
C ASP A 136 -1.80 -24.90 41.46
N THR A 137 -1.88 -25.73 40.42
CA THR A 137 -1.83 -27.19 40.58
C THR A 137 -0.46 -27.64 41.11
N GLU A 138 0.63 -27.15 40.52
CA GLU A 138 1.99 -27.53 40.94
C GLU A 138 2.25 -27.15 42.40
N ILE A 139 1.82 -25.96 42.83
CA ILE A 139 2.03 -25.52 44.21
C ILE A 139 1.17 -26.30 45.20
N LYS A 140 -0.10 -26.59 44.89
CA LYS A 140 -0.96 -27.44 45.73
C LYS A 140 -0.37 -28.85 45.89
N VAL A 141 0.10 -29.45 44.80
CA VAL A 141 0.78 -30.75 44.84
C VAL A 141 2.07 -30.68 45.66
N ALA A 142 2.90 -29.64 45.48
CA ALA A 142 4.15 -29.50 46.22
C ALA A 142 3.95 -29.28 47.73
N LEU A 143 2.86 -28.62 48.12
CA LEU A 143 2.50 -28.41 49.53
C LEU A 143 1.96 -29.65 50.23
N GLN A 144 1.25 -30.52 49.50
CA GLN A 144 0.74 -31.80 50.01
C GLN A 144 1.83 -32.88 50.10
N ARG A 145 3.00 -32.65 49.47
CA ARG A 145 4.13 -33.56 49.45
C ARG A 145 5.08 -33.35 50.65
N SER A 146 6.17 -34.12 50.67
CA SER A 146 7.16 -34.11 51.74
C SER A 146 7.74 -32.69 51.98
N PRO A 147 8.20 -32.37 53.21
CA PRO A 147 8.84 -31.08 53.51
C PRO A 147 10.02 -30.71 52.58
N SER A 148 10.73 -31.71 52.05
CA SER A 148 11.79 -31.53 51.06
C SER A 148 11.27 -31.05 49.70
N ASP A 149 10.14 -31.59 49.23
CA ASP A 149 9.53 -31.20 47.95
C ASP A 149 9.00 -29.76 48.02
N LYS A 150 8.35 -29.41 49.14
CA LYS A 150 7.92 -28.04 49.45
C LYS A 150 9.10 -27.06 49.42
N LYS A 151 10.22 -27.40 50.07
CA LYS A 151 11.42 -26.57 50.09
C LYS A 151 12.07 -26.43 48.70
N ALA A 152 12.07 -27.51 47.90
CA ALA A 152 12.57 -27.50 46.54
C ALA A 152 11.72 -26.61 45.62
N PHE A 153 10.39 -26.68 45.73
CA PHE A 153 9.45 -25.87 44.97
C PHE A 153 9.59 -24.37 45.29
N ILE A 154 9.60 -24.02 46.59
CA ILE A 154 9.80 -22.64 47.06
C ILE A 154 11.13 -22.07 46.54
N LYS A 155 12.19 -22.89 46.54
CA LYS A 155 13.51 -22.49 46.01
C LYS A 155 13.48 -22.32 44.49
N LYS A 156 12.82 -23.22 43.74
CA LYS A 156 12.70 -23.18 42.27
C LYS A 156 12.07 -21.87 41.80
N TYR A 157 10.99 -21.45 42.45
CA TYR A 157 10.22 -20.26 42.06
C TYR A 157 10.49 -19.02 42.93
N LYS A 158 11.52 -19.08 43.79
CA LYS A 158 11.96 -17.99 44.69
C LYS A 158 10.83 -17.42 45.57
N LEU A 159 9.96 -18.28 46.09
CA LEU A 159 8.77 -17.91 46.88
C LEU A 159 9.07 -17.69 48.39
N ASN A 160 10.33 -17.39 48.76
CA ASN A 160 10.73 -17.25 50.15
C ASN A 160 9.96 -16.08 50.81
N GLY A 161 9.02 -16.39 51.71
CA GLY A 161 8.21 -15.40 52.44
C GLY A 161 6.70 -15.46 52.16
N ILE A 162 6.24 -16.26 51.20
CA ILE A 162 4.81 -16.45 50.92
C ILE A 162 4.24 -17.52 51.86
N LYS A 163 3.24 -17.17 52.66
CA LYS A 163 2.51 -18.13 53.51
C LYS A 163 1.60 -19.02 52.65
N GLU A 164 1.38 -20.25 53.09
CA GLU A 164 0.54 -21.25 52.40
C GLU A 164 -0.90 -20.76 52.19
N SER A 165 -1.46 -20.01 53.14
CA SER A 165 -2.77 -19.34 53.03
C SER A 165 -2.79 -18.15 52.04
N SER A 166 -1.66 -17.79 51.45
CA SER A 166 -1.50 -16.62 50.56
C SER A 166 -1.16 -17.02 49.12
N ILE A 167 -1.24 -18.31 48.81
CA ILE A 167 -0.89 -18.83 47.49
C ILE A 167 -1.91 -18.45 46.44
N ASP A 168 -3.20 -18.64 46.71
CA ASP A 168 -4.27 -18.20 45.81
C ASP A 168 -4.14 -16.68 45.53
N VAL A 169 -3.80 -15.90 46.57
CA VAL A 169 -3.56 -14.46 46.46
C VAL A 169 -2.35 -14.16 45.56
N PHE A 170 -1.27 -14.94 45.67
CA PHE A 170 -0.09 -14.80 44.84
C PHE A 170 -0.35 -15.17 43.37
N VAL A 171 -1.02 -16.30 43.11
CA VAL A 171 -1.38 -16.74 41.75
C VAL A 171 -2.30 -15.72 41.10
N ASN A 172 -3.32 -15.26 41.82
CA ASN A 172 -4.23 -14.21 41.33
C ASN A 172 -3.50 -12.89 41.08
N SER A 173 -2.55 -12.50 41.94
CA SER A 173 -1.73 -11.30 41.72
C SER A 173 -0.83 -11.42 40.49
N MET A 174 -0.28 -12.61 40.22
CA MET A 174 0.51 -12.87 39.02
C MET A 174 -0.35 -12.81 37.75
N LYS A 175 -1.50 -13.51 37.74
CA LYS A 175 -2.48 -13.45 36.63
C LYS A 175 -2.90 -12.00 36.36
N THR A 176 -3.30 -11.28 37.42
CA THR A 176 -3.73 -9.87 37.33
C THR A 176 -2.63 -8.98 36.74
N LYS A 177 -1.38 -9.17 37.15
CA LYS A 177 -0.25 -8.40 36.62
C LYS A 177 -0.05 -8.66 35.12
N LEU A 178 -0.08 -9.92 34.69
CA LEU A 178 0.08 -10.28 33.27
C LEU A 178 -1.06 -9.77 32.41
N LEU A 179 -2.31 -9.92 32.88
CA LEU A 179 -3.49 -9.39 32.18
C LEU A 179 -3.47 -7.85 32.13
N SER A 180 -2.97 -7.19 33.19
CA SER A 180 -2.81 -5.73 33.20
C SER A 180 -1.73 -5.27 32.22
N GLU A 181 -0.60 -5.97 32.12
CA GLU A 181 0.45 -5.66 31.14
C GLU A 181 -0.05 -5.93 29.72
N LEU A 182 -0.80 -7.02 29.52
CA LEU A 182 -1.46 -7.33 28.26
C LEU A 182 -2.46 -6.26 27.83
N ALA A 183 -3.23 -5.67 28.75
CA ALA A 183 -4.20 -4.63 28.42
C ALA A 183 -3.55 -3.43 27.71
N SER A 184 -2.32 -3.05 28.11
CA SER A 184 -1.57 -1.99 27.45
C SER A 184 -1.21 -2.35 26.01
N VAL A 185 -0.73 -3.57 25.78
CA VAL A 185 -0.41 -4.10 24.46
C VAL A 185 -1.68 -4.20 23.60
N ARG A 186 -2.75 -4.81 24.13
CA ARG A 186 -4.03 -5.02 23.47
C ARG A 186 -4.60 -3.74 22.84
N SER A 187 -4.57 -2.63 23.57
CA SER A 187 -5.11 -1.35 23.07
C SER A 187 -4.49 -0.92 21.73
N VAL A 188 -3.16 -1.05 21.59
CA VAL A 188 -2.42 -0.70 20.37
C VAL A 188 -2.82 -1.59 19.20
N TYR A 189 -3.09 -2.87 19.45
CA TYR A 189 -3.43 -3.84 18.40
C TYR A 189 -4.92 -3.88 18.06
N ASP A 190 -5.79 -3.49 18.99
CA ASP A 190 -7.20 -3.24 18.70
C ASP A 190 -7.35 -2.04 17.76
N ASP A 191 -6.60 -0.96 18.00
CA ASP A 191 -6.54 0.20 17.10
C ASP A 191 -6.03 -0.20 15.70
N GLN A 192 -4.97 -1.02 15.63
CA GLN A 192 -4.45 -1.52 14.36
C GLN A 192 -5.47 -2.40 13.64
N THR A 193 -6.12 -3.31 14.35
CA THR A 193 -7.15 -4.18 13.76
C THR A 193 -8.32 -3.37 13.22
N LEU A 194 -8.72 -2.33 13.94
CA LEU A 194 -9.76 -1.41 13.48
C LEU A 194 -9.30 -0.63 12.23
N ALA A 195 -8.06 -0.17 12.18
CA ALA A 195 -7.51 0.50 11.00
C ALA A 195 -7.49 -0.42 9.78
N LEU A 196 -7.05 -1.67 9.94
CA LEU A 196 -7.07 -2.69 8.88
C LEU A 196 -8.48 -2.97 8.38
N LYS A 197 -9.45 -3.13 9.28
CA LYS A 197 -10.86 -3.32 8.93
C LYS A 197 -11.42 -2.12 8.16
N LYS A 198 -11.19 -0.89 8.64
CA LYS A 198 -11.62 0.33 7.94
C LYS A 198 -10.99 0.45 6.55
N ALA A 199 -9.71 0.09 6.41
CA ALA A 199 -9.01 0.09 5.14
C ALA A 199 -9.55 -0.97 4.19
N ALA A 200 -9.88 -2.17 4.70
CA ALA A 200 -10.56 -3.20 3.92
C ALA A 200 -11.95 -2.72 3.48
N ASP A 201 -12.79 -2.22 4.38
CA ASP A 201 -14.16 -1.81 4.08
C ASP A 201 -14.22 -0.69 3.03
N SER A 202 -13.41 0.36 3.22
CA SER A 202 -13.38 1.53 2.33
C SER A 202 -12.53 1.32 1.07
N PHE A 203 -11.53 0.44 1.12
CA PHE A 203 -10.46 0.33 0.13
C PHE A 203 -9.89 1.71 -0.27
N ASN A 204 -9.55 2.54 0.71
CA ASN A 204 -8.93 3.83 0.43
C ASN A 204 -7.52 3.62 -0.15
N PRO A 205 -7.27 3.92 -1.44
CA PRO A 205 -5.99 3.65 -2.09
C PRO A 205 -4.84 4.47 -1.49
N LEU A 206 -5.13 5.52 -0.72
CA LEU A 206 -4.11 6.33 -0.04
C LEU A 206 -3.63 5.71 1.28
N ALA A 207 -4.43 4.87 1.92
CA ALA A 207 -4.11 4.27 3.23
C ALA A 207 -3.71 2.80 3.11
N VAL A 208 -4.37 2.05 2.20
CA VAL A 208 -4.19 0.61 2.01
C VAL A 208 -2.72 0.20 1.84
N PRO A 209 -1.90 0.84 0.98
CA PRO A 209 -0.50 0.41 0.77
C PRO A 209 0.31 0.39 2.07
N SER A 210 0.25 1.46 2.84
CA SER A 210 0.99 1.58 4.11
C SER A 210 0.54 0.52 5.11
N LEU A 211 -0.77 0.37 5.32
CA LEU A 211 -1.33 -0.58 6.28
C LEU A 211 -1.06 -2.03 5.89
N TYR A 212 -1.09 -2.34 4.60
CA TYR A 212 -0.80 -3.68 4.08
C TYR A 212 0.63 -4.11 4.42
N HIS A 213 1.61 -3.23 4.18
CA HIS A 213 3.00 -3.53 4.47
C HIS A 213 3.35 -3.45 5.96
N ASP A 214 2.79 -2.47 6.69
CA ASP A 214 3.00 -2.31 8.13
C ASP A 214 2.47 -3.51 8.94
N MET A 215 1.46 -4.20 8.42
CA MET A 215 0.84 -5.33 9.11
C MET A 215 1.83 -6.46 9.43
N GLN A 216 2.75 -6.78 8.52
CA GLN A 216 3.78 -7.81 8.79
C GLN A 216 4.69 -7.37 9.93
N ILE A 217 5.18 -6.13 9.87
CA ILE A 217 6.07 -5.54 10.87
C ILE A 217 5.38 -5.53 12.24
N LYS A 218 4.14 -5.05 12.30
CA LYS A 218 3.37 -4.96 13.56
C LYS A 218 3.04 -6.34 14.12
N SER A 219 2.76 -7.33 13.27
CA SER A 219 2.51 -8.70 13.73
C SER A 219 3.76 -9.33 14.34
N ALA A 220 4.94 -9.10 13.76
CA ALA A 220 6.21 -9.53 14.34
C ALA A 220 6.48 -8.83 15.68
N GLN A 221 6.29 -7.52 15.74
CA GLN A 221 6.42 -6.75 16.99
C GLN A 221 5.46 -7.26 18.08
N LEU A 222 4.21 -7.58 17.75
CA LEU A 222 3.26 -8.16 18.71
C LEU A 222 3.77 -9.48 19.26
N ARG A 223 4.28 -10.33 18.36
CA ARG A 223 4.81 -11.64 18.73
C ARG A 223 5.96 -11.50 19.71
N ASP A 224 6.88 -10.58 19.42
CA ASP A 224 8.03 -10.31 20.27
C ASP A 224 7.61 -9.73 21.63
N GLU A 225 6.67 -8.79 21.64
CA GLU A 225 6.13 -8.17 22.86
C GLU A 225 5.46 -9.20 23.76
N LEU A 226 4.56 -10.03 23.21
CA LEU A 226 3.87 -11.09 23.95
C LEU A 226 4.84 -12.18 24.42
N THR A 227 5.85 -12.52 23.61
CA THR A 227 6.91 -13.45 24.03
C THR A 227 7.74 -12.87 25.18
N ARG A 228 8.07 -11.57 25.14
CA ARG A 228 8.76 -10.86 26.22
C ARG A 228 7.93 -10.89 27.51
N LEU A 229 6.63 -10.61 27.41
CA LEU A 229 5.71 -10.67 28.55
C LEU A 229 5.66 -12.07 29.15
N SER A 230 5.52 -13.12 28.32
CA SER A 230 5.55 -14.51 28.80
C SER A 230 6.88 -14.86 29.51
N LYS A 231 8.04 -14.45 28.94
CA LYS A 231 9.36 -14.69 29.54
C LYS A 231 9.59 -13.93 30.85
N SER A 232 8.87 -12.84 31.10
CA SER A 232 8.97 -12.07 32.35
C SER A 232 8.35 -12.81 33.56
N THR A 233 7.62 -13.89 33.31
CA THR A 233 7.00 -14.70 34.37
C THR A 233 8.02 -15.60 35.08
N ILE A 234 7.68 -15.99 36.32
CA ILE A 234 8.50 -16.87 37.18
C ILE A 234 8.67 -18.28 36.58
N ARG A 235 7.81 -18.68 35.63
CA ARG A 235 7.85 -19.94 34.88
C ARG A 235 8.53 -19.79 33.50
N GLY A 236 8.99 -18.58 33.19
CA GLY A 236 9.41 -18.11 31.88
C GLY A 236 10.32 -19.06 31.11
N ASN A 237 9.79 -19.56 29.99
CA ASN A 237 10.50 -19.95 28.76
C ASN A 237 9.59 -20.64 27.73
N GLU A 238 8.32 -20.91 28.06
CA GLU A 238 7.36 -21.47 27.12
C GLU A 238 6.82 -20.37 26.20
N SER A 239 6.89 -20.58 24.89
CA SER A 239 6.32 -19.66 23.90
C SER A 239 4.79 -19.66 24.02
N PRO A 240 4.11 -18.50 24.08
CA PRO A 240 2.64 -18.46 24.09
C PRO A 240 2.00 -18.91 22.76
N PHE A 241 2.82 -19.15 21.72
CA PHE A 241 2.38 -19.39 20.34
C PHE A 241 2.62 -20.81 19.84
N VAL A 242 2.68 -21.82 20.72
CA VAL A 242 2.98 -23.22 20.34
C VAL A 242 2.05 -23.75 19.24
N TYR A 243 0.81 -23.24 19.16
CA TYR A 243 -0.21 -23.64 18.19
C TYR A 243 -0.42 -22.65 17.03
N MET A 244 0.35 -21.56 16.94
CA MET A 244 0.32 -20.65 15.79
C MET A 244 1.46 -20.99 14.83
N GLU A 245 1.27 -22.05 14.03
CA GLU A 245 2.27 -22.55 13.07
C GLU A 245 2.45 -21.66 11.82
N LYS A 246 1.52 -20.74 11.55
CA LYS A 246 1.52 -19.95 10.30
C LYS A 246 2.01 -18.53 10.55
N ASP A 247 3.15 -18.19 9.97
CA ASP A 247 3.52 -16.79 9.76
C ASP A 247 2.55 -16.16 8.76
N ASN A 248 2.13 -14.92 9.00
CA ASN A 248 1.26 -14.18 8.11
C ASN A 248 2.04 -13.71 6.86
N ASN A 249 2.37 -14.66 5.98
CA ASN A 249 3.10 -14.35 4.76
C ASN A 249 2.15 -13.79 3.71
N LEU A 250 1.97 -12.47 3.75
CA LEU A 250 1.26 -11.71 2.73
C LEU A 250 2.11 -11.64 1.46
N GLY A 251 1.48 -11.83 0.31
CA GLY A 251 2.16 -11.63 -0.98
C GLY A 251 2.68 -10.19 -1.12
N ASP A 252 3.78 -10.01 -1.84
CA ASP A 252 4.30 -8.67 -2.09
C ASP A 252 3.51 -7.98 -3.21
N ILE A 253 2.66 -7.03 -2.82
CA ILE A 253 1.86 -6.23 -3.76
C ILE A 253 2.61 -5.02 -4.32
N SER A 254 3.90 -4.84 -4.01
CA SER A 254 4.70 -3.73 -4.53
C SER A 254 5.31 -4.00 -5.90
N ASP A 255 5.33 -5.25 -6.36
CA ASP A 255 5.86 -5.61 -7.69
C ASP A 255 4.76 -5.46 -8.78
N PRO A 256 4.93 -4.54 -9.75
CA PRO A 256 4.04 -4.41 -10.90
C PRO A 256 3.87 -5.69 -11.73
N ARG A 257 4.89 -6.56 -11.74
CA ARG A 257 4.95 -7.74 -12.59
C ARG A 257 4.25 -8.94 -11.96
N ALA A 258 4.25 -9.03 -10.63
CA ALA A 258 3.65 -10.14 -9.89
C ALA A 258 2.11 -10.20 -10.02
N LEU A 259 1.47 -9.08 -10.39
CA LEU A 259 0.02 -8.97 -10.50
C LEU A 259 -0.52 -9.09 -11.95
N PHE A 260 0.32 -9.51 -12.89
CA PHE A 260 -0.05 -9.76 -14.28
C PHE A 260 -0.44 -11.25 -14.41
N PRO A 261 -1.73 -11.65 -14.55
CA PRO A 261 -2.78 -11.07 -15.38
C PRO A 261 -4.13 -10.97 -14.64
N LEU A 262 -4.24 -10.12 -13.61
CA LEU A 262 -5.46 -10.06 -12.78
C LEU A 262 -6.58 -9.18 -13.38
N THR A 263 -6.28 -8.35 -14.39
CA THR A 263 -7.29 -7.60 -15.14
C THR A 263 -7.51 -8.19 -16.52
N ASP A 264 -8.75 -8.11 -17.01
CA ASP A 264 -9.04 -8.44 -18.39
C ASP A 264 -8.23 -7.48 -19.31
N TRP A 265 -7.39 -8.09 -20.13
CA TRP A 265 -6.40 -7.42 -20.97
C TRP A 265 -7.07 -6.43 -21.93
N LEU A 266 -8.31 -6.71 -22.36
CA LEU A 266 -9.05 -5.84 -23.26
C LEU A 266 -9.41 -4.51 -22.56
N TYR A 267 -9.94 -4.58 -21.34
CA TYR A 267 -10.25 -3.37 -20.55
C TYR A 267 -8.99 -2.57 -20.25
N THR A 268 -7.88 -3.26 -19.98
CA THR A 268 -6.59 -2.62 -19.71
C THR A 268 -6.10 -1.82 -20.92
N ILE A 269 -6.13 -2.44 -22.11
CA ILE A 269 -5.77 -1.75 -23.36
C ILE A 269 -6.71 -0.59 -23.65
N LEU A 270 -8.02 -0.77 -23.48
CA LEU A 270 -9.00 0.29 -23.72
C LEU A 270 -8.83 1.48 -22.75
N ALA A 271 -8.61 1.21 -21.46
CA ALA A 271 -8.41 2.26 -20.45
C ALA A 271 -7.13 3.06 -20.72
N ILE A 272 -6.03 2.37 -21.01
CA ILE A 272 -4.75 3.01 -21.35
C ILE A 272 -4.86 3.77 -22.67
N GLY A 273 -5.48 3.17 -23.68
CA GLY A 273 -5.72 3.82 -24.98
C GLY A 273 -6.56 5.09 -24.85
N LEU A 274 -7.64 5.06 -24.07
CA LEU A 274 -8.47 6.23 -23.79
C LEU A 274 -7.68 7.31 -23.05
N LEU A 275 -6.88 6.94 -22.04
CA LEU A 275 -6.04 7.89 -21.31
C LEU A 275 -5.06 8.61 -22.25
N HIS A 276 -4.37 7.86 -23.12
CA HIS A 276 -3.42 8.47 -24.07
C HIS A 276 -4.11 9.27 -25.17
N PHE A 277 -5.31 8.87 -25.60
CA PHE A 277 -6.13 9.70 -26.48
C PHE A 277 -6.46 11.04 -25.82
N MET A 278 -6.88 11.04 -24.55
CA MET A 278 -7.15 12.27 -23.81
C MET A 278 -5.89 13.14 -23.69
N LEU A 279 -4.75 12.55 -23.31
CA LEU A 279 -3.47 13.25 -23.20
C LEU A 279 -3.05 13.89 -24.53
N LEU A 280 -3.24 13.22 -25.66
CA LEU A 280 -2.86 13.74 -26.98
C LEU A 280 -3.95 14.60 -27.64
N SER A 281 -5.15 14.69 -27.08
CA SER A 281 -6.31 15.30 -27.74
C SER A 281 -6.06 16.76 -28.18
N SER A 282 -5.48 17.59 -27.31
CA SER A 282 -5.14 18.97 -27.64
C SER A 282 -4.17 19.07 -28.83
N TYR A 283 -3.22 18.14 -28.96
CA TYR A 283 -2.32 18.06 -30.11
C TYR A 283 -3.01 17.50 -31.37
N ILE A 284 -3.80 16.42 -31.24
CA ILE A 284 -4.48 15.75 -32.36
C ILE A 284 -5.39 16.75 -33.09
N PHE A 285 -6.18 17.51 -32.33
CA PHE A 285 -7.15 18.46 -32.87
C PHE A 285 -6.59 19.87 -33.08
N GLU A 286 -5.30 20.11 -32.84
CA GLU A 286 -4.67 21.38 -33.20
C GLU A 286 -4.53 21.47 -34.72
N ASN A 287 -4.88 22.61 -35.31
CA ASN A 287 -4.76 22.80 -36.75
C ASN A 287 -3.30 23.06 -37.12
N ARG A 288 -2.82 22.40 -38.19
CA ARG A 288 -1.52 22.75 -38.76
C ARG A 288 -1.61 24.17 -39.32
N ALA A 289 -0.56 24.94 -39.12
CA ALA A 289 -0.44 26.22 -39.80
C ALA A 289 -0.55 26.03 -41.32
N ALA A 290 -1.53 26.69 -41.94
CA ALA A 290 -1.64 26.72 -43.38
C ALA A 290 -0.47 27.54 -43.93
N ASN A 291 0.24 27.00 -44.93
CA ASN A 291 1.18 27.80 -45.71
C ASN A 291 0.38 28.84 -46.51
N THR A 292 0.10 30.01 -45.93
CA THR A 292 -0.28 31.17 -46.73
C THR A 292 0.97 31.65 -47.46
N LEU A 293 1.22 31.12 -48.65
CA LEU A 293 2.03 31.81 -49.65
C LEU A 293 1.22 33.03 -50.10
N VAL A 294 1.39 34.16 -49.41
CA VAL A 294 1.03 35.45 -49.98
C VAL A 294 2.17 35.83 -50.92
N ASP A 295 1.98 35.56 -52.21
CA ASP A 295 2.85 36.11 -53.23
C ASP A 295 2.71 37.63 -53.18
N SER A 296 3.76 38.30 -52.70
CA SER A 296 3.80 39.76 -52.56
C SER A 296 3.91 40.51 -53.88
N GLN A 297 3.83 39.82 -55.03
CA GLN A 297 3.77 40.47 -56.34
C GLN A 297 2.61 39.93 -57.20
N GLY A 298 1.38 40.29 -56.81
CA GLY A 298 0.27 40.34 -57.77
C GLY A 298 -0.99 39.59 -57.39
N GLY A 299 -1.68 40.06 -56.34
CA GLY A 299 -3.14 40.20 -56.32
C GLY A 299 -4.04 39.10 -56.91
N ARG A 300 -3.73 37.80 -56.75
CA ARG A 300 -4.68 36.72 -57.00
C ARG A 300 -4.56 35.63 -55.95
N GLU A 301 -5.62 35.49 -55.15
CA GLU A 301 -5.88 34.29 -54.36
C GLU A 301 -6.07 33.11 -55.32
N THR A 302 -5.04 32.28 -55.50
CA THR A 302 -5.20 30.99 -56.16
C THR A 302 -5.50 29.93 -55.11
N GLY A 303 -6.80 29.62 -55.02
CA GLY A 303 -7.45 28.39 -54.55
C GLY A 303 -6.70 27.38 -53.66
N PHE A 304 -7.43 26.92 -52.63
CA PHE A 304 -7.18 25.67 -51.92
C PHE A 304 -6.85 24.52 -52.90
N ARG A 305 -5.71 23.86 -52.69
CA ARG A 305 -5.50 22.50 -53.19
C ARG A 305 -5.71 21.52 -52.04
N MET A 306 -6.66 20.60 -52.24
CA MET A 306 -6.87 19.41 -51.40
C MET A 306 -5.60 18.55 -51.34
#